data_AF-A0A1I8NAJ6-F1
#
_entry.id   AF-A0A1I8NAJ6-F1
#
_cell.length_a   1.000
_cell.length_b   1.000
_cell.length_c   1.000
_cell.angle_alpha   90.00
_cell.angle_beta   90.00
_cell.angle_gamma   90.00
#
_symmetry.space_group_name_H-M   'P 1'
#
loop_
_entity.id
_entity.type
_entity.pdbx_description
1 polymer ?
#
loop_
_entity_poly.entity_id
_entity_poly.type
_entity_poly.pdbx_seq_one_letter_code
_entity_poly.pdbx_strand_id
1 'polypeptide(L)'
;MESEPTNTATTNPLPESLSSSSVSNQCVVPPPVVAAPAAPQPASVVTIPVPVVNNEGTFAYVTVKGSLHDRSCQVFGLNDTELHALSKRFENGIKPVVNGVMISCPPMIMMNTLAQLSYKVVCSSGEAEICWTMQREI
;
A
#
# COMPACT_ATOMS: atom_id res chain seq x y z
N MET A 1 45.47 27.93 -49.07
CA MET A 1 45.67 26.52 -48.67
C MET A 1 44.52 26.18 -47.74
N GLU A 2 43.31 26.08 -48.29
CA GLU A 2 42.72 24.82 -48.81
C GLU A 2 42.66 23.74 -47.73
N SER A 3 41.47 23.51 -47.17
CA SER A 3 40.82 22.18 -47.13
C SER A 3 39.44 22.26 -46.47
N GLU A 4 38.39 22.36 -47.30
CA GLU A 4 37.19 21.52 -47.15
C GLU A 4 37.50 20.16 -47.83
N PRO A 5 36.67 19.09 -47.76
CA PRO A 5 35.45 18.83 -46.99
C PRO A 5 35.48 17.45 -46.29
N THR A 6 34.52 17.12 -45.41
CA THR A 6 34.07 15.72 -45.26
C THR A 6 32.60 15.71 -44.81
N ASN A 7 31.74 15.59 -45.82
CA ASN A 7 30.43 14.97 -45.69
C ASN A 7 30.63 13.47 -45.44
N THR A 8 30.17 12.97 -44.30
CA THR A 8 29.75 11.57 -44.19
C THR A 8 28.26 11.55 -43.92
N ALA A 9 27.53 11.22 -44.98
CA ALA A 9 26.17 10.75 -44.94
C ALA A 9 26.10 9.49 -44.07
N THR A 10 25.33 9.55 -42.99
CA THR A 10 24.73 8.34 -42.40
C THR A 10 23.24 8.46 -42.62
N THR A 11 22.82 7.94 -43.77
CA THR A 11 21.47 7.44 -44.01
C THR A 11 21.14 6.43 -42.92
N ASN A 12 20.14 6.70 -42.11
CA ASN A 12 19.40 5.62 -41.47
C ASN A 12 17.92 5.73 -41.84
N PRO A 13 17.35 4.66 -42.40
CA PRO A 13 15.99 4.64 -42.90
C PRO A 13 14.98 4.61 -41.75
N LEU A 14 13.83 5.20 -42.02
CA LEU A 14 12.56 4.98 -41.34
C LEU A 14 12.25 3.47 -41.30
N PRO A 15 11.84 2.91 -40.15
CA PRO A 15 10.98 1.74 -40.14
C PRO A 15 9.54 2.14 -39.77
N GLU A 16 8.63 1.80 -40.66
CA GLU A 16 7.19 1.91 -40.51
C GLU A 16 6.65 0.91 -39.46
N SER A 17 5.71 1.43 -38.67
CA SER A 17 4.47 0.76 -38.21
C SER A 17 4.49 -0.30 -37.08
N LEU A 18 3.35 -0.30 -36.36
CA LEU A 18 2.83 -1.25 -35.35
C LEU A 18 3.32 -0.98 -33.92
N SER A 19 2.51 -0.69 -32.90
CA SER A 19 1.05 -0.66 -32.76
C SER A 19 0.72 0.14 -31.49
N SER A 20 -0.03 1.25 -31.62
CA SER A 20 -0.64 1.93 -30.49
C SER A 20 -1.85 1.12 -30.05
N SER A 21 -1.78 0.46 -28.90
CA SER A 21 -2.95 -0.13 -28.25
C SER A 21 -3.79 0.97 -27.62
N SER A 22 -4.46 1.74 -28.47
CA SER A 22 -5.61 2.54 -28.12
C SER A 22 -6.79 1.58 -27.99
N VAL A 23 -7.20 1.26 -26.75
CA VAL A 23 -8.45 0.55 -26.53
C VAL A 23 -9.59 1.51 -26.88
N SER A 24 -9.97 1.51 -28.15
CA SER A 24 -11.19 2.14 -28.63
C SER A 24 -12.36 1.28 -28.18
N ASN A 25 -13.01 1.67 -27.09
CA ASN A 25 -14.34 1.17 -26.80
C ASN A 25 -15.31 1.82 -27.79
N GLN A 26 -15.45 1.22 -28.97
CA GLN A 26 -16.56 1.51 -29.87
C GLN A 26 -17.85 1.08 -29.18
N CYS A 27 -18.70 2.06 -28.88
CA CYS A 27 -20.09 1.86 -28.51
C CYS A 27 -20.83 1.31 -29.73
N VAL A 28 -21.09 0.00 -29.76
CA VAL A 28 -22.05 -0.59 -30.69
C VAL A 28 -23.43 -0.24 -30.14
N VAL A 29 -24.15 0.65 -30.84
CA VAL A 29 -25.54 0.99 -30.51
C VAL A 29 -26.43 -0.18 -30.96
N PRO A 30 -27.11 -0.90 -30.05
CA PRO A 30 -28.10 -1.88 -30.48
C PRO A 30 -29.36 -1.18 -31.02
N PRO A 31 -30.10 -1.79 -31.97
CA PRO A 31 -31.36 -1.23 -32.48
C PRO A 31 -32.41 -1.10 -31.36
N PRO A 32 -33.40 -0.21 -31.50
CA PRO A 32 -34.38 0.05 -30.46
C PRO A 32 -35.30 -1.17 -30.31
N VAL A 33 -35.08 -1.95 -29.25
CA VAL A 33 -36.01 -3.01 -28.85
C VAL A 33 -37.12 -2.35 -28.02
N VAL A 34 -38.33 -2.41 -28.57
CA VAL A 34 -39.56 -1.89 -27.95
C VAL A 34 -39.70 -2.46 -26.54
N ALA A 35 -39.94 -1.55 -25.58
CA ALA A 35 -40.02 -1.83 -24.16
C ALA A 35 -41.15 -2.81 -23.81
N ALA A 36 -40.80 -3.86 -23.06
CA ALA A 36 -41.72 -4.64 -22.24
C ALA A 36 -41.27 -4.52 -20.77
N PRO A 37 -42.18 -4.41 -19.79
CA PRO A 37 -41.82 -4.06 -18.43
C PRO A 37 -41.10 -5.24 -17.75
N ALA A 38 -39.79 -5.09 -17.53
CA ALA A 38 -39.01 -6.05 -16.77
C ALA A 38 -39.26 -5.86 -15.27
N ALA A 39 -39.74 -6.92 -14.62
CA ALA A 39 -39.97 -6.98 -13.17
C ALA A 39 -38.67 -6.65 -12.38
N PRO A 40 -38.79 -6.05 -11.18
CA PRO A 40 -37.63 -5.66 -10.38
C PRO A 40 -36.89 -6.92 -9.91
N GLN A 41 -35.67 -7.12 -10.41
CA GLN A 41 -34.81 -8.20 -9.95
C GLN A 41 -34.18 -7.78 -8.61
N PRO A 42 -34.28 -8.61 -7.55
CA PRO A 42 -33.73 -8.26 -6.25
C PRO A 42 -32.20 -8.26 -6.33
N ALA A 43 -31.59 -7.14 -5.92
CA ALA A 43 -30.14 -7.03 -5.78
C ALA A 43 -29.64 -8.12 -4.82
N SER A 44 -28.76 -8.99 -5.31
CA SER A 44 -28.07 -9.99 -4.49
C SER A 44 -27.06 -9.29 -3.59
N VAL A 45 -27.49 -8.85 -2.42
CA VAL A 45 -26.60 -8.38 -1.36
C VAL A 45 -25.89 -9.60 -0.79
N VAL A 46 -24.65 -9.82 -1.23
CA VAL A 46 -23.76 -10.82 -0.63
C VAL A 46 -23.31 -10.26 0.70
N THR A 47 -24.04 -10.57 1.77
CA THR A 47 -23.62 -10.28 3.14
C THR A 47 -22.46 -11.23 3.48
N ILE A 48 -21.23 -10.78 3.26
CA ILE A 48 -20.05 -11.46 3.77
C ILE A 48 -20.09 -11.25 5.30
N PRO A 49 -20.20 -12.30 6.13
CA PRO A 49 -20.00 -12.15 7.55
C PRO A 49 -18.55 -11.72 7.73
N VAL A 50 -18.32 -10.46 8.10
CA VAL A 50 -17.02 -10.04 8.64
C VAL A 50 -16.81 -10.93 9.86
N PRO A 51 -15.72 -11.73 9.93
CA PRO A 51 -15.41 -12.48 11.13
C PRO A 51 -15.17 -11.46 12.23
N VAL A 52 -16.18 -11.25 13.08
CA VAL A 52 -16.01 -10.50 14.30
C VAL A 52 -15.21 -11.43 15.20
N VAL A 53 -13.88 -11.29 15.16
CA VAL A 53 -12.96 -12.00 16.04
C VAL A 53 -13.11 -11.37 17.43
N ASN A 54 -14.20 -11.75 18.11
CA ASN A 54 -14.46 -11.42 19.50
C ASN A 54 -13.62 -12.34 20.39
N ASN A 55 -12.35 -12.01 20.58
CA ASN A 55 -11.50 -12.69 21.56
C ASN A 55 -10.99 -11.64 22.54
N GLU A 56 -11.93 -11.19 23.37
CA GLU A 56 -11.71 -10.26 24.47
C GLU A 56 -10.68 -10.90 25.43
N GLY A 57 -9.41 -10.49 25.33
CA GLY A 57 -8.34 -10.92 26.25
C GLY A 57 -7.27 -11.86 25.68
N THR A 58 -7.39 -12.33 24.42
CA THR A 58 -6.35 -13.18 23.80
C THR A 58 -5.40 -12.41 22.89
N PHE A 59 -5.72 -11.16 22.54
CA PHE A 59 -4.95 -10.42 21.56
C PHE A 59 -4.39 -9.12 22.10
N ALA A 60 -3.14 -8.82 21.76
CA ALA A 60 -2.51 -7.52 21.96
C ALA A 60 -2.55 -6.74 20.65
N TYR A 61 -2.88 -5.45 20.74
CA TYR A 61 -2.96 -4.55 19.61
C TYR A 61 -1.91 -3.46 19.72
N VAL A 62 -1.26 -3.16 18.60
CA VAL A 62 -0.35 -2.04 18.45
C VAL A 62 -0.77 -1.22 17.24
N THR A 63 -0.46 0.07 17.29
CA THR A 63 -0.68 0.97 16.16
C THR A 63 0.65 1.54 15.71
N VAL A 64 0.91 1.48 14.41
CA VAL A 64 2.08 2.07 13.76
C VAL A 64 1.61 3.19 12.87
N LYS A 65 2.18 4.38 13.02
CA LYS A 65 1.95 5.53 12.13
C LYS A 65 3.25 5.85 11.41
N GLY A 66 3.21 6.08 10.11
CA GLY A 66 4.39 6.50 9.34
C GLY A 66 4.03 6.96 7.93
N SER A 67 5.01 7.38 7.16
CA SER A 67 4.83 7.73 5.74
C SER A 67 5.79 6.92 4.88
N LEU A 68 5.38 6.56 3.66
CA LEU A 68 6.29 5.94 2.68
C LEU A 68 7.37 6.93 2.19
N HIS A 69 7.12 8.23 2.36
CA HIS A 69 8.03 9.31 1.96
C HIS A 69 8.99 9.73 3.09
N ASP A 70 8.74 9.28 4.32
CA ASP A 70 9.53 9.63 5.50
C ASP A 70 10.16 8.37 6.12
N ARG A 71 11.25 8.56 6.85
CA ARG A 71 11.94 7.50 7.60
C ARG A 71 11.67 7.60 9.10
N SER A 72 10.51 8.14 9.48
CA SER A 72 10.06 8.15 10.87
C SER A 72 8.77 7.33 11.02
N CYS A 73 8.77 6.46 12.01
CA CYS A 73 7.61 5.67 12.41
C CYS A 73 7.29 5.93 13.88
N GLN A 74 6.02 6.06 14.21
CA GLN A 74 5.54 6.15 15.58
C GLN A 74 4.77 4.89 15.92
N VAL A 75 5.10 4.27 17.05
CA VAL A 75 4.47 3.02 17.51
C VAL A 75 3.83 3.24 18.87
N PHE A 76 2.60 2.77 19.02
CA PHE A 76 1.77 2.92 20.21
C PHE A 76 1.27 1.55 20.67
N GLY A 77 1.13 1.38 21.99
CA GLY A 77 0.60 0.15 22.59
C GLY A 77 1.59 -0.99 22.82
N LEU A 78 2.90 -0.74 22.66
CA LEU A 78 3.94 -1.73 23.00
C LEU A 78 4.01 -1.94 24.52
N ASN A 79 4.30 -3.17 24.93
CA ASN A 79 4.64 -3.49 26.32
C ASN A 79 6.14 -3.20 26.61
N ASP A 80 6.55 -3.22 27.88
CA ASP A 80 7.92 -2.89 28.28
C ASP A 80 8.97 -3.86 27.72
N THR A 81 8.64 -5.16 27.64
CA THR A 81 9.54 -6.19 27.10
C THR A 81 9.80 -6.00 25.61
N GLU A 82 8.75 -5.66 24.85
CA GLU A 82 8.82 -5.37 23.43
C GLU A 82 9.56 -4.08 23.16
N LEU A 83 9.27 -3.04 23.94
CA LEU A 83 9.99 -1.79 23.83
C LEU A 83 11.48 -1.98 24.11
N HIS A 84 11.84 -2.83 25.08
CA HIS A 84 13.22 -3.19 25.35
C HIS A 84 13.86 -4.00 24.21
N ALA A 85 13.14 -4.96 23.62
CA ALA A 85 13.62 -5.69 22.45
C ALA A 85 13.81 -4.77 21.23
N LEU A 86 12.90 -3.82 21.06
CA LEU A 86 12.91 -2.85 19.96
C LEU A 86 14.05 -1.85 20.10
N SER A 87 14.32 -1.37 21.32
CA SER A 87 15.44 -0.46 21.61
C SER A 87 16.79 -1.10 21.37
N LYS A 88 16.93 -2.39 21.64
CA LYS A 88 18.13 -3.17 21.29
C LYS A 88 18.32 -3.30 19.77
N ARG A 89 17.22 -3.37 19.00
CA ARG A 89 17.29 -3.50 17.54
C ARG A 89 17.56 -2.17 16.84
N PHE A 90 17.03 -1.07 17.39
CA PHE A 90 17.20 0.28 16.86
C PHE A 90 18.08 1.10 17.81
N GLU A 91 19.35 0.70 17.93
CA GLU A 91 20.33 1.39 18.77
C GLU A 91 20.33 2.90 18.45
N ASN A 92 20.06 3.73 19.47
CA ASN A 92 19.95 5.19 19.42
C ASN A 92 18.85 5.78 18.51
N GLY A 93 17.99 4.95 17.93
CA GLY A 93 16.95 5.36 16.98
C GLY A 93 15.58 5.64 17.61
N ILE A 94 15.42 5.41 18.93
CA ILE A 94 14.14 5.50 19.64
C ILE A 94 14.05 6.78 20.45
N LYS A 95 13.00 7.57 20.21
CA LYS A 95 12.65 8.77 20.96
C LYS A 95 11.26 8.60 21.55
N PRO A 96 11.05 8.81 22.86
CA PRO A 96 9.71 8.73 23.45
C PRO A 96 8.80 9.84 22.89
N VAL A 97 7.52 9.51 22.69
CA VAL A 97 6.44 10.45 22.35
C VAL A 97 5.24 10.21 23.25
N VAL A 98 4.23 11.07 23.18
CA VAL A 98 3.02 10.92 24.00
C VAL A 98 2.36 9.57 23.68
N ASN A 99 2.23 8.69 24.68
CA ASN A 99 1.64 7.35 24.59
C ASN A 99 2.35 6.35 23.65
N GLY A 100 3.60 6.62 23.26
CA GLY A 100 4.31 5.74 22.34
C GLY A 100 5.78 6.09 22.14
N VAL A 101 6.34 5.56 21.06
CA VAL A 101 7.73 5.81 20.68
C VAL A 101 7.86 6.14 19.21
N MET A 102 8.72 7.10 18.90
CA MET A 102 9.16 7.43 17.56
C MET A 102 10.46 6.71 17.26
N ILE A 103 10.54 6.09 16.10
CA ILE A 103 11.68 5.29 15.65
C ILE A 103 12.08 5.77 14.26
N SER A 104 13.36 6.10 14.11
CA SER A 104 13.93 6.53 12.84
C SER A 104 14.19 5.31 11.94
N CYS A 105 13.14 4.77 11.32
CA CYS A 105 13.24 3.75 10.29
C CYS A 105 12.11 3.84 9.25
N PRO A 106 12.31 3.30 8.03
CA PRO A 106 11.24 3.21 7.04
C PRO A 106 10.08 2.30 7.51
N PRO A 107 8.82 2.59 7.15
CA PRO A 107 7.66 1.80 7.57
C PRO A 107 7.78 0.30 7.30
N MET A 108 8.33 -0.09 6.14
CA MET A 108 8.54 -1.51 5.82
C MET A 108 9.45 -2.23 6.83
N ILE A 109 10.50 -1.57 7.33
CA ILE A 109 11.39 -2.15 8.33
C ILE A 109 10.68 -2.26 9.68
N MET A 110 9.87 -1.26 10.04
CA MET A 110 9.06 -1.29 11.27
C MET A 110 8.08 -2.45 11.26
N MET A 111 7.26 -2.55 10.20
CA MET A 111 6.24 -3.60 10.07
C MET A 111 6.86 -4.99 10.07
N ASN A 112 7.96 -5.19 9.34
CA ASN A 112 8.69 -6.46 9.34
C ASN A 112 9.28 -6.80 10.72
N THR A 113 9.72 -5.81 11.48
CA THR A 113 10.24 -6.01 12.84
C THR A 113 9.13 -6.45 13.78
N LEU A 114 7.97 -5.79 13.73
CA LEU A 114 6.82 -6.17 14.54
C LEU A 114 6.25 -7.54 14.13
N ALA A 115 6.33 -7.89 12.85
CA ALA A 115 5.96 -9.23 12.37
C ALA A 115 6.82 -10.35 12.99
N GLN A 116 8.09 -10.08 13.29
CA GLN A 116 8.95 -11.04 14.00
C GLN A 116 8.54 -11.22 15.47
N LEU A 117 7.77 -10.28 16.03
CA LEU A 117 7.12 -10.39 17.34
C LEU A 117 5.70 -10.99 17.25
N SER A 118 5.37 -11.62 16.12
CA SER A 118 4.07 -12.24 15.81
C SER A 118 2.90 -11.26 15.62
N TYR A 119 3.17 -9.97 15.45
CA TYR A 119 2.13 -9.02 15.05
C TYR A 119 1.77 -9.16 13.58
N LYS A 120 0.48 -9.26 13.28
CA LYS A 120 -0.09 -9.29 11.93
C LYS A 120 -0.84 -8.00 11.67
N VAL A 121 -0.77 -7.48 10.45
CA VAL A 121 -1.55 -6.30 10.04
C VAL A 121 -3.02 -6.69 9.93
N VAL A 122 -3.89 -5.91 10.57
CA VAL A 122 -5.35 -6.12 10.52
C VAL A 122 -6.07 -5.02 9.77
N CYS A 123 -5.52 -3.81 9.79
CA CYS A 123 -6.08 -2.66 9.10
C CYS A 123 -4.96 -1.69 8.71
N SER A 124 -5.15 -1.00 7.59
CA SER A 124 -4.34 0.13 7.16
C SER A 124 -5.26 1.26 6.72
N SER A 125 -4.99 2.48 7.17
CA SER A 125 -5.77 3.67 6.81
C SER A 125 -4.90 4.90 6.75
N GLY A 126 -5.11 5.77 5.75
CA GLY A 126 -4.40 7.02 5.57
C GLY A 126 -3.89 7.22 4.14
N GLU A 127 -3.43 8.43 3.83
CA GLU A 127 -2.96 8.82 2.49
C GLU A 127 -1.49 9.26 2.53
N ALA A 128 -1.21 10.47 3.02
CA ALA A 128 0.17 10.96 3.17
C ALA A 128 0.90 10.33 4.36
N GLU A 129 0.19 10.21 5.48
CA GLU A 129 0.57 9.40 6.64
C GLU A 129 -0.38 8.23 6.72
N ILE A 130 0.16 7.03 6.91
CA ILE A 130 -0.57 5.79 6.98
C ILE A 130 -0.47 5.27 8.42
N CYS A 131 -1.61 4.86 8.96
CA CYS A 131 -1.74 4.15 10.21
C CYS A 131 -2.01 2.67 9.93
N TRP A 132 -1.22 1.79 10.52
CA TRP A 132 -1.43 0.35 10.52
C TRP A 132 -1.80 -0.10 11.92
N THR A 133 -2.92 -0.80 12.03
CA THR A 133 -3.24 -1.55 13.24
C THR A 133 -2.67 -2.95 13.06
N MET A 134 -1.91 -3.41 14.06
CA MET A 134 -1.40 -4.77 14.12
C MET A 134 -1.89 -5.50 15.36
N GLN A 135 -2.07 -6.81 15.24
CA GLN A 135 -2.61 -7.69 16.27
C GLN A 135 -1.70 -8.91 16.44
N ARG A 136 -1.42 -9.32 17.68
CA ARG A 136 -0.78 -10.60 18.00
C ARG A 136 -1.65 -11.39 18.97
N GLU A 137 -1.53 -12.71 18.93
CA GLU A 137 -2.05 -13.60 19.97
C GLU A 137 -1.12 -13.54 21.20
N ILE A 138 -1.70 -13.60 22.40
CA ILE A 138 -1.05 -13.62 23.72
C ILE A 138 -1.15 -15.03 24.30
#